data_AF-A0A960KBV4-F1
#
_entry.id   AF-A0A960KBV4-F1
#
_cell.length_a   1.000
_cell.length_b   1.000
_cell.length_c   1.000
_cell.angle_alpha   90.00
_cell.angle_beta   90.00
_cell.angle_gamma   90.00
#
_symmetry.space_group_name_H-M   'P 1'
#
loop_
_entity.id
_entity.type
_entity.pdbx_description
1 polymer ?
#
loop_
_entity_poly.entity_id
_entity_poly.type
_entity_poly.pdbx_seq_one_letter_code
_entity_poly.pdbx_strand_id
1 'polypeptide(L)'
;MLGLVTVDTFGYKAMLFLHILAVIVAFAPGFVWPVVSVKLKKDGKPVGTTIGELAANNTIKVHGPALVLAGIFGFGLVGMSKPKGAAEAVFSFADPWVSAGMLLWFIMMGLVFGVMLPAEKKAAAGDEGAEKIISAVGGALHLLIAIELFVMIFKPGFP
;
A
#
# COMPACT_ATOMS: atom_id res chain seq x y z
N MET A 1 11.40 0.81 36.60
CA MET A 1 10.19 1.40 35.98
C MET A 1 10.56 1.82 34.55
N LEU A 2 10.23 1.03 33.54
CA LEU A 2 10.22 1.53 32.16
C LEU A 2 8.99 2.42 32.04
N GLY A 3 9.16 3.73 32.12
CA GLY A 3 8.12 4.64 31.67
C GLY A 3 7.89 4.39 30.18
N LEU A 4 6.64 4.17 29.78
CA LEU A 4 6.25 4.15 28.37
C LEU A 4 6.66 5.49 27.76
N VAL A 5 7.78 5.49 27.03
CA VAL A 5 8.27 6.65 26.29
C VAL A 5 7.36 6.76 25.05
N THR A 6 6.30 7.57 25.16
CA THR A 6 5.28 7.69 24.12
C THR A 6 5.55 8.85 23.17
N VAL A 7 5.34 8.63 21.87
CA VAL A 7 5.32 9.70 20.86
C VAL A 7 3.89 10.25 20.74
N ASP A 8 3.50 11.15 21.65
CA ASP A 8 2.09 11.60 21.77
C ASP A 8 1.78 12.99 21.19
N THR A 9 2.68 13.55 20.37
CA THR A 9 2.48 14.89 19.81
C THR A 9 1.37 14.89 18.75
N PHE A 10 0.69 16.03 18.59
CA PHE A 10 -0.28 16.23 17.51
C PHE A 10 0.33 15.91 16.14
N GLY A 11 1.55 16.40 15.88
CA GLY A 11 2.24 16.16 14.61
C GLY A 11 2.44 14.67 14.31
N TYR A 12 2.84 13.89 15.31
CA TYR A 12 3.00 12.45 15.15
C TYR A 12 1.66 11.76 14.86
N LYS A 13 0.60 12.10 15.60
CA LYS A 13 -0.75 11.55 15.39
C LYS A 13 -1.31 11.91 14.01
N ALA A 14 -1.11 13.15 13.56
CA ALA A 14 -1.52 13.58 12.23
C ALA A 14 -0.77 12.82 11.12
N MET A 15 0.55 12.64 11.27
CA MET A 15 1.34 11.83 10.34
C MET A 15 0.87 10.37 10.31
N LEU A 16 0.57 9.80 11.48
CA LEU A 16 0.07 8.43 11.58
C LEU A 16 -1.28 8.28 10.90
N PHE A 17 -2.19 9.23 11.12
CA PHE A 17 -3.47 9.27 10.45
C PHE A 17 -3.31 9.31 8.92
N LEU A 18 -2.44 10.18 8.41
CA LEU A 18 -2.18 10.30 6.98
C LEU A 18 -1.55 9.03 6.38
N HIS A 19 -0.63 8.39 7.10
CA HIS A 19 -0.04 7.11 6.71
C HIS A 19 -1.13 6.04 6.53
N ILE A 20 -1.97 5.84 7.55
CA ILE A 20 -3.05 4.85 7.50
C ILE A 20 -4.08 5.17 6.42
N LEU A 21 -4.48 6.44 6.30
CA LEU A 21 -5.40 6.87 5.25
C LEU A 21 -4.84 6.59 3.86
N ALA A 22 -3.55 6.88 3.63
CA ALA A 22 -2.88 6.62 2.36
C ALA A 22 -2.86 5.11 2.03
N VAL A 23 -2.59 4.24 3.01
CA VAL A 23 -2.68 2.79 2.84
C VAL A 23 -4.10 2.36 2.44
N ILE A 24 -5.13 2.85 3.13
CA ILE A 24 -6.53 2.53 2.79
C ILE A 24 -6.84 2.93 1.34
N VAL A 25 -6.47 4.15 0.94
CA VAL A 25 -6.71 4.64 -0.42
C VAL A 25 -5.91 3.85 -1.45
N ALA A 26 -4.66 3.49 -1.17
CA ALA A 26 -3.80 2.74 -2.07
C ALA A 26 -4.37 1.36 -2.42
N PHE A 27 -4.91 0.65 -1.43
CA PHE A 27 -5.36 -0.74 -1.60
C PHE A 27 -6.87 -0.91 -1.79
N ALA A 28 -7.68 0.16 -1.69
CA ALA A 28 -9.14 0.09 -1.88
C ALA A 28 -9.59 -0.66 -3.15
N PRO A 29 -8.97 -0.46 -4.34
CA PRO A 29 -9.29 -1.23 -5.56
C PRO A 29 -9.19 -2.74 -5.38
N GLY A 30 -8.19 -3.18 -4.60
CA GLY A 30 -7.92 -4.59 -4.36
C GLY A 30 -9.11 -5.31 -3.71
N PHE A 31 -9.85 -4.62 -2.83
CA PHE A 31 -10.97 -5.21 -2.11
C PHE A 31 -12.31 -5.03 -2.83
N VAL A 32 -12.50 -3.91 -3.55
CA VAL A 32 -13.77 -3.60 -4.22
C VAL A 32 -13.90 -4.32 -5.56
N TRP A 33 -12.86 -4.33 -6.39
CA TRP A 33 -12.97 -4.85 -7.75
C TRP A 33 -13.20 -6.35 -7.86
N PRO A 34 -12.69 -7.22 -6.97
CA PRO A 34 -13.06 -8.64 -6.99
C PRO A 34 -14.56 -8.86 -6.77
N VAL A 35 -15.17 -8.10 -5.85
CA VAL A 35 -16.62 -8.20 -5.56
C VAL A 35 -17.44 -7.73 -6.77
N VAL A 36 -17.06 -6.60 -7.36
CA VAL A 36 -17.68 -6.09 -8.60
C VAL A 36 -17.50 -7.09 -9.74
N SER A 37 -16.31 -7.68 -9.89
CA SER A 37 -16.01 -8.68 -10.93
C SER A 37 -16.92 -9.90 -10.82
N VAL A 38 -17.14 -10.44 -9.60
CA VAL A 38 -18.05 -11.56 -9.39
C VAL A 38 -19.48 -11.20 -9.78
N LYS A 39 -19.95 -10.01 -9.44
CA LYS A 39 -21.30 -9.55 -9.81
C LYS A 39 -21.45 -9.38 -11.32
N LEU A 40 -20.49 -8.74 -11.98
CA LEU A 40 -20.51 -8.57 -13.44
C LEU A 40 -20.53 -9.91 -14.18
N LYS A 41 -19.73 -10.90 -13.72
CA LYS A 41 -19.76 -12.27 -14.28
C LYS A 41 -21.14 -12.93 -14.17
N LYS A 42 -21.79 -12.81 -13.00
CA LYS A 42 -23.14 -13.35 -12.77
C LYS A 42 -24.19 -12.70 -13.66
N ASP A 43 -24.01 -11.42 -13.98
CA ASP A 43 -24.92 -10.65 -14.81
C ASP A 43 -24.60 -10.77 -16.32
N GLY A 44 -23.63 -11.61 -16.71
CA GLY A 44 -23.21 -11.78 -18.10
C GLY A 44 -22.53 -10.55 -18.71
N LYS A 45 -22.00 -9.63 -17.88
CA LYS A 45 -21.37 -8.38 -18.31
C LYS A 45 -19.86 -8.54 -18.49
N PRO A 46 -19.24 -7.85 -19.46
CA PRO A 46 -17.80 -7.90 -19.68
C PRO A 46 -17.03 -7.25 -18.52
N VAL A 47 -16.34 -8.06 -17.71
CA VAL A 47 -15.66 -7.60 -16.49
C VAL A 47 -14.52 -6.63 -16.80
N GLY A 48 -13.58 -7.04 -17.66
CA GLY A 48 -12.36 -6.30 -17.95
C GLY A 48 -12.66 -4.91 -18.52
N THR A 49 -13.50 -4.85 -19.55
CA THR A 49 -13.91 -3.59 -20.19
C THR A 49 -14.67 -2.68 -19.22
N THR A 50 -15.69 -3.19 -18.50
CA THR A 50 -16.49 -2.35 -17.60
C THR A 50 -15.69 -1.79 -16.42
N ILE A 51 -14.82 -2.61 -15.80
CA ILE A 51 -13.96 -2.11 -14.71
C ILE A 51 -12.88 -1.18 -15.27
N GLY A 52 -12.29 -1.52 -16.42
CA GLY A 52 -11.29 -0.68 -17.09
C GLY A 52 -11.80 0.72 -17.40
N GLU A 53 -13.03 0.85 -17.88
CA GLU A 53 -13.68 2.14 -18.13
C GLU A 53 -13.95 2.91 -16.82
N LEU A 54 -14.48 2.24 -15.80
CA LEU A 54 -14.85 2.87 -14.53
C LEU A 54 -13.62 3.28 -13.69
N ALA A 55 -12.54 2.51 -13.80
CA ALA A 55 -11.30 2.71 -13.06
C ALA A 55 -10.21 3.41 -13.89
N ALA A 56 -10.53 3.85 -15.12
CA ALA A 56 -9.56 4.38 -16.06
C ALA A 56 -8.71 5.49 -15.42
N ASN A 57 -7.39 5.30 -15.42
CA ASN A 57 -6.39 6.20 -14.83
C ASN A 57 -6.40 6.33 -13.30
N ASN A 58 -7.24 5.61 -12.55
CA ASN A 58 -7.24 5.70 -11.09
C ASN A 58 -5.92 5.20 -10.48
N THR A 59 -5.26 4.23 -11.11
CA THR A 59 -3.91 3.77 -10.72
C THR A 59 -2.90 4.92 -10.73
N ILE A 60 -2.88 5.79 -11.74
CA ILE A 60 -1.94 6.91 -11.80
C ILE A 60 -2.41 8.18 -11.07
N LYS A 61 -3.73 8.38 -10.93
CA LYS A 61 -4.29 9.62 -10.36
C LYS A 61 -4.59 9.54 -8.87
N VAL A 62 -4.85 8.33 -8.34
CA VAL A 62 -5.35 8.14 -6.99
C VAL A 62 -4.53 7.10 -6.23
N HIS A 63 -4.58 5.84 -6.67
CA HIS A 63 -4.08 4.73 -5.86
C HIS A 63 -2.56 4.61 -5.86
N GLY A 64 -1.91 4.86 -7.00
CA GLY A 64 -0.45 4.93 -7.11
C GLY A 64 0.14 6.07 -6.28
N PRO A 65 -0.32 7.33 -6.43
CA PRO A 65 0.12 8.42 -5.55
C PRO A 65 -0.13 8.14 -4.07
N ALA A 66 -1.27 7.52 -3.71
CA ALA A 66 -1.53 7.11 -2.34
C ALA A 66 -0.53 6.06 -1.83
N LEU A 67 -0.15 5.08 -2.66
CA LEU A 67 0.90 4.11 -2.32
C LEU A 67 2.24 4.80 -2.07
N VAL A 68 2.61 5.78 -2.90
CA VAL A 68 3.84 6.56 -2.70
C VAL A 68 3.79 7.34 -1.38
N LEU A 69 2.66 8.02 -1.13
CA LEU A 69 2.46 8.79 0.09
C LEU A 69 2.46 7.92 1.34
N ALA A 70 1.93 6.70 1.28
CA ALA A 70 1.98 5.76 2.40
C ALA A 70 3.42 5.54 2.88
N GLY A 71 4.37 5.26 1.98
CA GLY A 71 5.78 5.11 2.35
C GLY A 71 6.41 6.41 2.86
N ILE A 72 6.15 7.55 2.21
CA ILE A 72 6.66 8.86 2.64
C ILE A 72 6.21 9.19 4.06
N PHE A 73 4.92 8.99 4.38
CA PHE A 73 4.41 9.20 5.74
C PHE A 73 4.98 8.19 6.73
N GLY A 74 5.24 6.94 6.31
CA GLY A 74 5.95 5.94 7.11
C GLY A 74 7.36 6.38 7.49
N PHE A 75 8.14 6.91 6.53
CA PHE A 75 9.46 7.49 6.81
C PHE A 75 9.35 8.70 7.75
N GLY A 76 8.33 9.53 7.57
CA GLY A 76 8.01 10.63 8.47
C GLY A 76 7.79 10.16 9.91
N LEU A 77 7.02 9.09 10.12
CA LEU A 77 6.79 8.50 11.45
C LEU A 77 8.07 8.02 12.10
N VAL A 78 8.97 7.36 11.37
CA VAL A 78 10.27 6.92 11.88
C VAL A 78 11.10 8.15 12.28
N GLY A 79 11.19 9.16 11.42
CA GLY A 79 11.94 10.39 11.69
C GLY A 79 11.39 11.23 12.86
N MET A 80 10.08 11.19 13.09
CA MET A 80 9.40 11.89 14.19
C MET A 80 9.32 11.07 15.47
N SER A 81 9.86 9.85 15.49
CA SER A 81 9.71 8.92 16.62
C SER A 81 10.56 9.28 17.84
N LYS A 82 11.35 10.36 17.81
CA LYS A 82 12.16 10.83 18.94
C LYS A 82 11.34 11.71 19.89
N PRO A 83 11.06 11.26 21.13
CA PRO A 83 10.31 12.06 22.08
C PRO A 83 11.15 13.20 22.63
N LYS A 84 10.47 14.27 23.05
CA LYS A 84 11.15 15.44 23.61
C LYS A 84 11.90 15.05 24.89
N GLY A 85 13.20 15.29 24.90
CA GLY A 85 14.08 14.97 26.04
C GLY A 85 14.62 13.53 26.05
N ALA A 86 14.31 12.71 25.05
CA ALA A 86 14.91 11.38 24.91
C ALA A 86 16.30 11.47 24.26
N ALA A 87 17.21 10.58 24.69
CA ALA A 87 18.52 10.44 24.06
C ALA A 87 18.38 9.89 22.63
N GLU A 88 17.53 8.86 22.46
CA GLU A 88 17.36 8.12 21.22
C GLU A 88 15.91 8.18 20.69
N ALA A 89 15.76 7.88 19.41
CA ALA A 89 14.46 7.71 18.77
C ALA A 89 13.79 6.39 19.21
N VAL A 90 12.46 6.34 19.24
CA VAL A 90 11.73 5.10 19.58
C VAL A 90 11.85 4.09 18.43
N PHE A 91 11.91 4.57 17.19
CA PHE A 91 12.03 3.74 16.00
C PHE A 91 13.26 4.15 15.17
N SER A 92 13.90 3.16 14.58
CA SER A 92 15.05 3.32 13.69
C SER A 92 14.76 2.70 12.33
N PHE A 93 15.32 3.28 11.26
CA PHE A 93 15.32 2.64 9.95
C PHE A 93 16.03 1.28 9.96
N ALA A 94 16.97 1.07 10.88
CA ALA A 94 17.65 -0.20 11.07
C ALA A 94 16.82 -1.24 11.84
N ASP A 95 15.67 -0.87 12.40
CA ASP A 95 14.79 -1.84 13.04
C ASP A 95 14.34 -2.88 11.99
N PRO A 96 14.48 -4.19 12.24
CA PRO A 96 14.24 -5.22 11.23
C PRO A 96 12.85 -5.13 10.59
N TRP A 97 11.84 -4.84 11.39
CA TRP A 97 10.45 -4.70 10.92
C TRP A 97 10.25 -3.42 10.08
N VAL A 98 10.93 -2.32 10.41
CA VAL A 98 10.89 -1.08 9.61
C VAL A 98 11.52 -1.37 8.26
N SER A 99 12.78 -1.80 8.23
CA SER A 99 13.51 -2.14 7.01
C SER A 99 12.76 -3.15 6.12
N ALA A 100 12.17 -4.19 6.71
CA ALA A 100 11.37 -5.18 5.98
C ALA A 100 10.12 -4.55 5.34
N GLY A 101 9.39 -3.68 6.05
CA GLY A 101 8.28 -2.95 5.46
C GLY A 101 8.70 -2.02 4.33
N MET A 102 9.83 -1.30 4.48
CA MET A 102 10.36 -0.46 3.40
C MET A 102 10.63 -1.29 2.14
N LEU A 103 11.24 -2.45 2.29
CA LEU A 103 11.51 -3.38 1.18
C LEU A 103 10.20 -3.83 0.52
N LEU A 104 9.21 -4.27 1.31
CA LEU A 104 7.91 -4.70 0.81
C LEU A 104 7.21 -3.56 0.05
N TRP A 105 7.25 -2.34 0.58
CA TRP A 105 6.73 -1.15 -0.08
C TRP A 105 7.41 -0.86 -1.42
N PHE A 106 8.75 -0.93 -1.50
CA PHE A 106 9.47 -0.79 -2.78
C PHE A 106 9.11 -1.87 -3.79
N ILE A 107 8.93 -3.12 -3.35
CA ILE A 107 8.46 -4.21 -4.21
C ILE A 107 7.06 -3.88 -4.74
N MET A 108 6.14 -3.43 -3.90
CA MET A 108 4.79 -3.04 -4.32
C MET A 108 4.82 -1.86 -5.30
N MET A 109 5.69 -0.87 -5.10
CA MET A 109 5.89 0.20 -6.08
C MET A 109 6.39 -0.34 -7.42
N GLY A 110 7.37 -1.24 -7.41
CA GLY A 110 7.88 -1.90 -8.61
C GLY A 110 6.79 -2.68 -9.35
N LEU A 111 5.93 -3.38 -8.62
CA LEU A 111 4.79 -4.10 -9.18
C LEU A 111 3.74 -3.15 -9.77
N VAL A 112 3.34 -2.10 -9.06
CA VAL A 112 2.31 -1.17 -9.52
C VAL A 112 2.80 -0.36 -10.72
N PHE A 113 3.94 0.32 -10.60
CA PHE A 113 4.39 1.26 -11.62
C PHE A 113 5.19 0.58 -12.74
N GLY A 114 5.93 -0.47 -12.42
CA GLY A 114 6.78 -1.20 -13.37
C GLY A 114 6.06 -2.32 -14.12
N VAL A 115 4.99 -2.89 -13.56
CA VAL A 115 4.32 -4.08 -14.16
C VAL A 115 2.83 -3.84 -14.43
N MET A 116 2.05 -3.50 -13.41
CA MET A 116 0.59 -3.34 -13.53
C MET A 116 0.23 -2.17 -14.44
N LEU A 117 0.80 -0.99 -14.24
CA LEU A 117 0.47 0.19 -15.03
C LEU A 117 0.77 0.00 -16.55
N PRO A 118 1.93 -0.55 -16.96
CA PRO A 118 2.14 -0.92 -18.36
C PRO A 118 1.12 -1.95 -18.88
N ALA A 119 0.74 -2.93 -18.06
CA ALA A 119 -0.25 -3.94 -18.44
C ALA A 119 -1.65 -3.32 -18.61
N GLU A 120 -2.08 -2.41 -17.72
CA GLU A 120 -3.34 -1.67 -17.86
C GLU A 120 -3.40 -0.91 -19.20
N LYS A 121 -2.30 -0.24 -19.58
CA LYS A 121 -2.22 0.45 -20.87
C LYS A 121 -2.33 -0.49 -22.07
N LYS A 122 -1.71 -1.68 -21.99
CA LYS A 122 -1.82 -2.70 -23.05
C LYS A 122 -3.22 -3.31 -23.13
N ALA A 123 -3.84 -3.60 -21.99
CA ALA A 123 -5.22 -4.09 -21.93
C ALA A 123 -6.19 -3.08 -22.55
N ALA A 124 -6.02 -1.79 -22.26
CA ALA A 124 -6.80 -0.71 -22.89
C ALA A 124 -6.60 -0.61 -24.41
N ALA A 125 -5.47 -1.11 -24.94
CA ALA A 125 -5.20 -1.21 -26.37
C ALA A 125 -5.67 -2.54 -27.00
N GLY A 126 -6.36 -3.41 -26.24
CA GLY A 126 -6.92 -4.67 -26.72
C GLY A 126 -6.03 -5.91 -26.56
N ASP A 127 -4.94 -5.82 -25.78
CA ASP A 127 -4.09 -6.98 -25.48
C ASP A 127 -4.73 -7.90 -24.43
N GLU A 128 -5.33 -9.01 -24.88
CA GLU A 128 -5.95 -10.02 -23.99
C GLU A 128 -4.96 -10.67 -23.00
N GLY A 129 -3.66 -10.71 -23.33
CA GLY A 129 -2.62 -11.25 -22.46
C GLY A 129 -2.35 -10.36 -21.24
N ALA A 130 -2.61 -9.06 -21.36
CA ALA A 130 -2.33 -8.09 -20.32
C ALA A 130 -3.28 -8.21 -19.11
N GLU A 131 -4.52 -8.68 -19.31
CA GLU A 131 -5.48 -8.91 -18.22
C GLU A 131 -4.97 -9.94 -17.20
N LYS A 132 -4.30 -11.00 -17.68
CA LYS A 132 -3.70 -12.03 -16.82
C LYS A 132 -2.60 -11.45 -15.93
N ILE A 133 -1.79 -10.53 -16.48
CA ILE A 133 -0.74 -9.85 -15.73
C ILE A 133 -1.35 -8.98 -14.64
N ILE A 134 -2.37 -8.16 -14.97
CA ILE A 134 -3.07 -7.30 -14.01
C ILE A 134 -3.64 -8.13 -12.87
N SER A 135 -4.28 -9.27 -13.19
CA SER A 135 -4.83 -10.18 -12.18
C SER A 135 -3.74 -10.80 -11.29
N ALA A 136 -2.64 -11.27 -11.87
CA ALA A 136 -1.52 -11.85 -11.12
C ALA A 136 -0.87 -10.83 -10.19
N VAL A 137 -0.62 -9.62 -10.68
CA VAL A 137 -0.07 -8.52 -9.85
C VAL A 137 -1.06 -8.12 -8.76
N GLY A 138 -2.36 -8.05 -9.06
CA GLY A 138 -3.40 -7.80 -8.06
C GLY A 138 -3.37 -8.83 -6.92
N GLY A 139 -3.22 -10.12 -7.24
CA GLY A 139 -3.05 -11.19 -6.23
C GLY A 139 -1.78 -11.03 -5.41
N ALA A 140 -0.65 -10.72 -6.06
CA ALA A 140 0.62 -10.47 -5.38
C ALA A 140 0.53 -9.28 -4.40
N LEU A 141 -0.13 -8.19 -4.79
CA LEU A 141 -0.32 -7.02 -3.93
C LEU A 141 -1.13 -7.35 -2.67
N HIS A 142 -2.13 -8.24 -2.75
CA HIS A 142 -2.88 -8.69 -1.56
C HIS A 142 -2.01 -9.50 -0.59
N LEU A 143 -1.15 -10.36 -1.11
CA LEU A 143 -0.21 -11.12 -0.28
C LEU A 143 0.81 -10.17 0.37
N LEU A 144 1.37 -9.25 -0.40
CA LEU A 144 2.37 -8.30 0.09
C LEU A 144 1.81 -7.38 1.17
N ILE A 145 0.60 -6.82 0.99
CA ILE A 145 -0.01 -5.99 2.03
C ILE A 145 -0.34 -6.79 3.30
N ALA A 146 -0.73 -8.07 3.18
CA ALA A 146 -0.97 -8.92 4.35
C ALA A 146 0.32 -9.16 5.14
N ILE A 147 1.43 -9.43 4.44
CA ILE A 147 2.75 -9.60 5.05
C ILE A 147 3.21 -8.27 5.68
N GLU A 148 3.05 -7.14 4.98
CA GLU A 148 3.47 -5.84 5.48
C GLU A 148 2.67 -5.43 6.72
N LEU A 149 1.35 -5.65 6.74
CA LEU A 149 0.53 -5.44 7.92
C LEU A 149 1.00 -6.31 9.10
N PHE A 150 1.32 -7.60 8.85
CA PHE A 150 1.86 -8.46 9.90
C PHE A 150 3.17 -7.88 10.47
N VAL A 151 4.11 -7.51 9.61
CA VAL A 151 5.39 -6.93 10.02
C VAL A 151 5.19 -5.64 10.82
N MET A 152 4.31 -4.75 10.37
CA MET A 152 4.07 -3.44 11.01
C MET A 152 3.29 -3.52 12.32
N ILE A 153 2.36 -4.48 12.43
CA ILE A 153 1.54 -4.68 13.63
C ILE A 153 2.38 -5.40 14.70
N PHE A 154 2.95 -6.55 14.35
CA PHE A 154 3.63 -7.43 15.30
C PHE A 154 5.10 -7.08 15.53
N LYS A 155 5.70 -6.24 14.68
CA LYS A 155 7.06 -5.69 14.81
C LYS A 155 8.09 -6.75 15.23
N PRO A 156 8.26 -7.84 14.47
CA PRO A 156 9.14 -8.93 14.86
C PRO A 156 10.56 -8.41 15.13
N GLY A 157 11.13 -8.78 16.28
CA GLY A 157 12.44 -8.34 16.72
C GLY A 157 12.48 -6.98 17.42
N PHE A 158 11.35 -6.30 17.60
CA PHE A 158 11.24 -5.12 18.48
C PHE A 158 11.04 -5.56 19.94
N PRO A 159 11.73 -4.93 20.92
CA PRO A 159 11.66 -5.29 22.34
C PRO A 159 10.35 -4.90 23.03
#